data_AF-T2JTM3-F1
#
_entry.id   AF-T2JTM3-F1
#
_cell.length_a   1.000
_cell.length_b   1.000
_cell.length_c   1.000
_cell.angle_alpha   90.00
_cell.angle_beta   90.00
_cell.angle_gamma   90.00
#
_symmetry.space_group_name_H-M   'P 1'
#
loop_
_entity.id
_entity.type
_entity.pdbx_description
1 polymer ?
#
loop_
_entity_poly.entity_id
_entity_poly.type
_entity_poly.pdbx_seq_one_letter_code
_entity_poly.pdbx_strand_id
1 'polypeptide(L)' 'MQLLQARKVVILVLDQLSTDKAQRVVDWMAGGACAIDGQTFWVAEKTFMFVPNQVDIQSQRPAPSSPSPSLKDIST' A
#
# COMPACT_ATOMS: atom_id res chain seq x y z
N MET A 1 3.91 -3.76 -10.59
CA MET A 1 5.31 -3.30 -10.53
C MET A 1 5.65 -2.24 -11.59
N GLN A 2 5.39 -2.48 -12.89
CA GLN A 2 5.74 -1.52 -13.95
C GLN A 2 5.26 -0.07 -13.73
N LEU A 3 4.09 0.14 -13.11
CA LEU A 3 3.56 1.49 -12.85
C LEU A 3 4.35 2.27 -11.79
N LEU A 4 4.78 1.60 -10.72
CA LEU A 4 5.62 2.23 -9.70
C LEU A 4 7.03 2.52 -10.25
N GLN A 5 7.57 1.61 -11.05
CA GLN A 5 8.83 1.82 -11.78
C GLN A 5 8.73 2.97 -12.79
N ALA A 6 7.55 3.19 -13.37
CA ALA A 6 7.25 4.33 -14.23
C ALA A 6 7.01 5.64 -13.44
N ARG A 7 7.34 5.67 -12.14
CA ARG A 7 7.23 6.84 -11.26
C ARG A 7 5.80 7.35 -11.10
N LYS A 8 4.81 6.45 -11.17
CA LYS A 8 3.40 6.78 -10.97
C LYS A 8 2.93 6.28 -9.61
N VAL A 9 2.15 7.10 -8.91
CA VAL A 9 1.42 6.69 -7.71
C VAL A 9 0.30 5.74 -8.13
N VAL A 10 0.09 4.67 -7.35
CA VAL A 10 -0.95 3.66 -7.61
C VAL A 10 -1.87 3.55 -6.40
N ILE A 11 -3.17 3.69 -6.63
CA ILE A 11 -4.21 3.41 -5.64
C ILE A 11 -4.82 2.06 -5.96
N LEU A 12 -4.94 1.22 -4.94
CA LEU A 12 -5.45 -0.14 -5.05
C LEU A 12 -6.65 -0.30 -4.11
N VAL A 13 -7.83 -0.52 -4.70
CA VAL A 13 -9.09 -0.77 -3.99
C VAL A 13 -9.41 -2.26 -4.08
N LEU A 14 -9.60 -2.93 -2.92
CA LEU A 14 -9.73 -4.39 -2.83
C LEU A 14 -11.09 -4.83 -2.26
N ASP A 15 -12.11 -3.98 -2.31
CA ASP A 15 -13.45 -4.24 -1.72
C ASP A 15 -14.08 -5.54 -2.22
N GLN A 16 -13.82 -5.91 -3.48
CA GLN A 16 -14.35 -7.12 -4.11
C GLN A 16 -13.57 -8.40 -3.73
N LEU A 17 -12.45 -8.29 -3.02
CA LEU A 17 -11.65 -9.42 -2.58
C LEU A 17 -11.95 -9.77 -1.12
N SER A 18 -11.92 -11.08 -0.83
CA SER A 18 -11.92 -11.55 0.55
C SER A 18 -10.64 -11.10 1.26
N THR A 19 -10.71 -10.91 2.57
CA THR A 19 -9.60 -10.37 3.37
C THR A 19 -8.30 -11.15 3.19
N ASP A 20 -8.36 -12.48 3.11
CA ASP A 20 -7.17 -13.32 2.88
C ASP A 20 -6.52 -13.07 1.51
N LYS A 21 -7.34 -12.91 0.46
CA LYS A 21 -6.83 -12.62 -0.89
C LYS A 21 -6.31 -11.19 -0.98
N ALA A 22 -7.04 -10.24 -0.42
CA ALA A 22 -6.63 -8.84 -0.35
C ALA A 22 -5.29 -8.70 0.38
N GLN A 23 -5.10 -9.38 1.51
CA GLN A 23 -3.85 -9.38 2.26
C GLN A 23 -2.66 -9.85 1.40
N ARG A 24 -2.81 -10.96 0.68
CA ARG A 24 -1.74 -11.47 -0.20
C ARG A 24 -1.39 -10.51 -1.33
N VAL A 25 -2.37 -9.81 -1.90
CA VAL A 25 -2.14 -8.79 -2.94
C VAL A 25 -1.39 -7.59 -2.36
N VAL A 26 -1.78 -7.15 -1.17
CA VAL A 26 -1.13 -6.04 -0.46
C VAL A 26 0.30 -6.39 -0.10
N ASP A 27 0.56 -7.57 0.48
CA ASP A 27 1.90 -8.04 0.83
C ASP A 27 2.81 -8.08 -0.41
N TRP A 28 2.29 -8.56 -1.54
CA TRP A 28 3.02 -8.59 -2.80
C TRP A 28 3.36 -7.19 -3.31
N MET A 29 2.39 -6.26 -3.28
CA MET A 29 2.61 -4.87 -3.71
C MET A 29 3.55 -4.11 -2.76
N ALA A 30 3.43 -4.32 -1.45
CA ALA A 30 4.29 -3.72 -0.43
C ALA A 30 5.74 -4.21 -0.57
N GLY A 31 5.95 -5.51 -0.81
CA GLY A 31 7.27 -6.06 -1.13
C GLY A 31 7.86 -5.43 -2.41
N GLY A 32 7.01 -5.20 -3.42
CA GLY A 32 7.39 -4.44 -4.59
C GLY A 32 7.81 -3.01 -4.26
N ALA A 33 6.96 -2.24 -3.59
CA ALA A 33 7.26 -0.85 -3.23
C ALA A 33 8.54 -0.75 -2.40
N CYS A 34 8.74 -1.65 -1.42
CA CYS A 34 9.96 -1.74 -0.62
C CYS A 34 11.22 -1.94 -1.48
N ALA A 35 11.15 -2.81 -2.49
CA ALA A 35 12.29 -3.07 -3.39
C ALA A 35 12.74 -1.88 -4.25
N ILE A 36 11.93 -0.82 -4.34
CA ILE A 36 12.24 0.42 -5.07
C ILE A 36 12.31 1.64 -4.14
N ASP A 37 12.52 1.41 -2.85
CA ASP A 37 12.51 2.43 -1.78
C ASP A 37 11.21 3.27 -1.75
N GLY A 38 10.12 2.70 -2.24
CA GLY A 38 8.80 3.31 -2.24
C GLY A 38 8.09 3.18 -0.90
N GLN A 39 7.08 4.03 -0.71
CA GLN A 39 6.25 4.08 0.48
C GLN A 39 4.88 3.46 0.20
N THR A 40 4.30 2.83 1.23
CA THR A 40 2.95 2.27 1.19
C THR A 40 2.10 2.96 2.25
N PHE A 41 0.92 3.42 1.88
CA PHE A 41 -0.02 4.09 2.76
C PHE A 41 -1.35 3.34 2.79
N TRP A 42 -1.89 3.17 3.98
CA TRP A 42 -3.26 2.73 4.16
C TRP A 42 -4.18 3.96 4.22
N VAL A 43 -5.00 4.14 3.17
CA VAL A 43 -5.80 5.36 3.02
C VAL A 43 -7.25 5.17 3.47
N ALA A 44 -7.83 3.98 3.25
CA ALA A 44 -9.18 3.60 3.70
C ALA A 44 -9.32 2.07 3.79
N GLU A 45 -10.43 1.54 4.31
CA GLU A 45 -10.67 0.09 4.36
C GLU A 45 -10.40 -0.56 3.01
N LYS A 46 -9.59 -1.64 3.02
CA LYS A 46 -9.15 -2.37 1.81
C LYS A 46 -8.59 -1.50 0.67
N THR A 47 -8.18 -0.27 0.97
CA THR A 47 -7.68 0.69 0.00
C THR A 47 -6.29 1.17 0.38
N PHE A 48 -5.35 0.97 -0.53
CA PHE A 48 -3.92 1.22 -0.32
C PHE A 48 -3.36 2.13 -1.40
N MET A 49 -2.39 2.95 -1.03
CA MET A 49 -1.67 3.82 -1.96
C MET A 49 -0.19 3.47 -1.93
N PHE A 50 0.39 3.25 -3.09
CA PHE A 50 1.80 2.93 -3.28
C PHE A 50 2.48 4.10 -4.00
N VAL A 51 3.56 4.59 -3.42
CA VAL A 51 4.21 5.84 -3.82
C VAL A 51 5.69 5.56 -4.08
N PRO A 52 6.21 5.89 -5.28
CA PRO A 52 7.63 5.73 -5.57
C PRO A 52 8.47 6.81 -4.85
N ASN A 53 9.78 6.56 -4.66
CA ASN A 53 10.65 7.44 -3.86
C ASN A 53 10.85 8.87 -4.42
N GLN A 54 10.44 9.14 -5.66
CA GLN A 54 10.54 10.47 -6.27
C GLN A 54 9.32 11.37 -6.03
N VAL A 55 8.33 10.90 -5.25
CA VAL A 55 7.13 11.64 -4.92
C VAL A 55 7.08 11.85 -3.40
N ASP A 56 7.01 13.11 -2.98
CA ASP A 56 6.80 13.46 -1.58
C ASP A 56 5.30 13.54 -1.26
N ILE A 57 4.89 13.01 -0.12
CA ILE A 57 3.49 12.92 0.31
C ILE A 57 3.35 13.70 1.61
N GLN A 58 2.56 14.77 1.57
CA GLN A 58 2.11 15.45 2.79
C GLN A 58 0.82 14.79 3.29
N SER A 59 0.96 13.80 4.17
CA SER A 59 -0.15 13.14 4.85
C SER A 59 -0.21 13.55 6.31
N GLN A 60 -1.40 13.89 6.81
CA GLN A 60 -1.62 14.08 8.25
C GLN A 60 -1.66 12.74 9.02
N ARG A 61 -1.84 11.62 8.31
CA ARG A 61 -1.79 10.27 8.89
C ARG A 61 -0.37 9.72 8.75
N PRO A 62 0.25 9.23 9.84
CA PRO A 62 1.59 8.62 9.78
C PRO A 62 1.62 7.46 8.79
N ALA A 63 2.75 7.28 8.10
CA ALA A 63 3.00 6.05 7.36
C ALA A 63 2.91 4.85 8.32
N PRO A 64 2.35 3.70 7.90
CA PRO A 64 2.30 2.52 8.75
C PRO A 64 3.72 2.14 9.18
N SER A 65 3.92 1.92 10.48
CA SER A 65 5.22 1.61 11.08
C SER A 65 5.73 0.19 10.75
N SER A 66 4.88 -0.64 10.15
CA SER A 66 5.22 -1.98 9.66
C SER A 66 5.34 -2.01 8.13
N PRO A 67 6.36 -2.68 7.57
CA PRO A 67 6.47 -2.90 6.13
C PRO A 67 5.36 -3.81 5.58
N SER A 68 4.65 -4.53 6.46
CA SER A 68 3.49 -5.36 6.13
C SER A 68 2.22 -4.68 6.62
N PRO A 69 1.34 -4.18 5.72
CA PRO A 69 0.05 -3.64 6.11
C PRO A 69 -0.91 -4.78 6.44
N SER A 70 -1.31 -4.92 7.71
CA SER A 70 -2.28 -5.93 8.14
C SER A 70 -3.72 -5.43 8.05
N LEU A 71 -4.56 -6.11 7.27
CA LEU A 71 -6.00 -5.84 7.19
C LEU A 71 -6.78 -6.24 8.46
N LYS A 72 -6.14 -6.94 9.41
CA LYS A 72 -6.76 -7.44 10.65
C LYS A 72 -6.89 -6.37 11.73
N ASP A 73 -6.14 -5.27 11.64
CA ASP A 73 -6.16 -4.19 12.63
C ASP A 73 -7.37 -3.24 12.50
N ILE A 74 -8.28 -3.53 11.57
CA ILE A 74 -9.43 -2.68 11.22
C ILE A 74 -10.64 -2.96 12.15
N SER A 75 -10.59 -3.99 13.00
CA SER A 75 -11.76 -4.46 13.77
C SER A 75 -11.84 -3.94 15.21
N THR A 76 -11.35 -2.73 15.51
CA THR A 76 -11.61 -2.08 16.83
C THR A 76 -12.60 -0.95 16.71
#